data_AF-A0AAV5AWE5-F1
#
_entry.id   AF-A0AAV5AWE5-F1
#
_cell.length_a   1.000
_cell.length_b   1.000
_cell.length_c   1.000
_cell.angle_alpha   90.00
_cell.angle_beta   90.00
_cell.angle_gamma   90.00
#
_symmetry.space_group_name_H-M   'P 1'
#
loop_
_entity.id
_entity.type
_entity.pdbx_description
1 polymer ?
#
loop_
_entity_poly.entity_id
_entity_poly.type
_entity_poly.pdbx_seq_one_letter_code
_entity_poly.pdbx_strand_id
1 'polypeptide(L)'
;MVLLFNQVPKDSVLSIAEIHFFDKNNKEIIFDTIYSNGKPWKDVALYQLKNCNDNDPVSFFHTWEMGTSIFFETKSPKSVKKIKLIPRNDDNFIREGDEYELFYNNGEKGWVSLGRQTGTDKAILYYQVPKNSVLWLKNHTRGKEEQIFTYENGRQVFPTFEEYGK
;
A
#
# COMPACT_ATOMS: atom_id res chain seq x y z
N MET A 1 -24.44 15.52 9.85
CA MET A 1 -23.21 16.33 9.76
C MET A 1 -22.32 15.65 8.73
N VAL A 2 -21.98 16.31 7.64
CA VAL A 2 -21.09 15.77 6.60
C VAL A 2 -19.66 16.11 7.00
N LEU A 3 -18.83 15.09 7.24
CA LEU A 3 -17.39 15.27 7.42
C LEU A 3 -16.75 15.21 6.02
N LEU A 4 -16.18 16.33 5.58
CA LEU A 4 -15.44 16.43 4.34
C LEU A 4 -13.97 16.08 4.62
N PHE A 5 -13.49 14.94 4.14
CA PHE A 5 -12.06 14.61 4.20
C PHE A 5 -11.46 14.62 2.82
N ASN A 6 -10.44 15.47 2.67
CA ASN A 6 -9.64 15.72 1.49
C ASN A 6 -10.45 16.08 0.22
N GLN A 7 -10.45 17.36 -0.11
CA GLN A 7 -10.30 17.69 -1.53
C GLN A 7 -8.99 17.05 -1.96
N VAL A 8 -9.09 15.93 -2.69
CA VAL A 8 -7.98 15.47 -3.53
C VAL A 8 -7.53 16.69 -4.34
N PRO A 9 -6.20 16.95 -4.47
CA PRO A 9 -5.73 18.02 -5.34
C PRO A 9 -6.51 17.98 -6.66
N LYS A 10 -6.95 19.15 -7.15
CA LYS A 10 -7.90 19.21 -8.27
C LYS A 10 -7.37 18.52 -9.54
N ASP A 11 -6.07 18.33 -9.60
CA ASP A 11 -5.25 17.70 -10.64
C ASP A 11 -4.87 16.24 -10.33
N SER A 12 -5.45 15.62 -9.30
CA SER A 12 -5.19 14.23 -8.92
C SER A 12 -6.46 13.39 -8.88
N VAL A 13 -6.32 12.11 -9.22
CA VAL A 13 -7.37 11.09 -9.05
C VAL A 13 -7.38 10.59 -7.60
N LEU A 14 -8.56 10.25 -7.09
CA LEU A 14 -8.68 9.62 -5.78
C LEU A 14 -8.27 8.15 -5.88
N SER A 15 -7.29 7.74 -5.08
CA SER A 15 -6.92 6.33 -4.93
C SER A 15 -6.59 6.04 -3.48
N ILE A 16 -7.39 5.21 -2.81
CA ILE A 16 -7.26 4.94 -1.38
C ILE A 16 -7.58 3.49 -1.07
N ALA A 17 -6.76 2.84 -0.25
CA ALA A 17 -7.01 1.49 0.23
C ALA A 17 -7.97 1.52 1.41
N GLU A 18 -7.64 2.26 2.47
CA GLU A 18 -8.47 2.29 3.68
C GLU A 18 -8.62 3.69 4.25
N ILE A 19 -9.80 3.96 4.80
CA ILE A 19 -10.05 5.12 5.65
C ILE A 19 -10.97 4.75 6.81
N HIS A 20 -10.46 4.92 8.03
CA HIS A 20 -11.18 4.64 9.26
C HIS A 20 -11.12 5.82 10.22
N PHE A 21 -12.20 6.00 10.97
CA PHE A 21 -12.36 7.11 11.91
C PHE A 21 -12.57 6.57 13.32
N PHE A 22 -11.92 7.16 14.31
CA PHE A 22 -11.97 6.69 15.70
C PHE A 22 -12.35 7.82 16.64
N ASP A 23 -13.07 7.46 17.70
CA ASP A 23 -13.44 8.37 18.80
C ASP A 23 -12.31 8.52 19.83
N LYS A 24 -12.59 9.26 20.92
CA LYS A 24 -11.64 9.50 22.02
C LYS A 24 -11.18 8.23 22.77
N ASN A 25 -11.91 7.13 22.64
CA ASN A 25 -11.63 5.85 23.28
C ASN A 25 -10.97 4.86 22.29
N ASN A 26 -10.51 5.33 21.12
CA ASN A 26 -10.05 4.49 20.00
C ASN A 26 -11.11 3.51 19.47
N LYS A 27 -12.40 3.77 19.70
CA LYS A 27 -13.47 2.97 19.09
C LYS A 27 -13.75 3.49 17.69
N GLU A 28 -13.82 2.58 16.72
CA GLU A 28 -14.15 2.93 15.34
C GLU A 28 -15.59 3.48 15.23
N ILE A 29 -15.72 4.55 14.44
CA ILE A 29 -16.98 5.23 14.16
C ILE A 29 -17.58 4.62 12.90
N ILE A 30 -18.78 4.05 13.05
CA ILE A 30 -19.55 3.51 11.94
C ILE A 30 -20.42 4.62 11.34
N PHE A 31 -20.37 4.77 10.02
CA PHE A 31 -21.15 5.72 9.25
C PHE A 31 -22.44 5.08 8.74
N ASP A 32 -23.52 5.87 8.68
CA ASP A 32 -24.81 5.42 8.15
C ASP A 32 -24.75 5.32 6.61
N THR A 33 -24.05 6.26 5.98
CA THR A 33 -23.87 6.31 4.52
C THR A 33 -22.43 6.70 4.20
N ILE A 34 -21.85 6.02 3.21
CA ILE A 34 -20.59 6.38 2.57
C ILE A 34 -20.89 6.51 1.08
N TYR A 35 -20.53 7.64 0.48
CA TYR A 35 -20.73 7.89 -0.95
C TYR A 35 -19.58 8.71 -1.53
N SER A 36 -19.43 8.72 -2.85
CA SER A 36 -18.41 9.50 -3.55
C SER A 36 -19.07 10.28 -4.67
N ASN A 37 -18.55 11.48 -4.96
CA ASN A 37 -18.91 12.21 -6.18
C ASN A 37 -18.09 11.77 -7.40
N GLY A 38 -17.06 10.93 -7.20
CA GLY A 38 -16.27 10.31 -8.25
C GLY A 38 -16.75 8.91 -8.60
N LYS A 39 -16.77 8.60 -9.90
CA LYS A 39 -17.10 7.26 -10.40
C LYS A 39 -15.89 6.32 -10.33
N PRO A 40 -16.10 5.02 -10.02
CA PRO A 40 -15.07 3.99 -10.18
C PRO A 40 -14.42 4.06 -11.55
N TRP A 41 -13.11 3.81 -11.62
CA TRP A 41 -12.40 3.81 -12.90
C TRP A 41 -12.98 2.81 -13.91
N LYS A 42 -13.38 1.63 -13.43
CA LYS A 42 -14.13 0.63 -14.19
C LYS A 42 -15.16 -0.04 -13.29
N ASP A 43 -16.24 -0.53 -13.89
CA ASP A 43 -17.28 -1.30 -13.20
C ASP A 43 -16.84 -2.77 -12.97
N VAL A 44 -15.81 -2.93 -12.15
CA VAL A 44 -15.29 -4.22 -11.68
C VAL A 44 -15.04 -4.13 -10.18
N ALA A 45 -15.05 -5.28 -9.49
CA ALA A 45 -14.90 -5.33 -8.03
C ALA A 45 -13.66 -4.59 -7.50
N LEU A 46 -12.59 -4.49 -8.29
CA LEU A 46 -11.31 -3.90 -7.92
C LEU A 46 -11.37 -2.40 -7.57
N TYR A 47 -12.27 -1.60 -8.17
CA TYR A 47 -12.25 -0.13 -8.05
C TYR A 47 -13.43 0.44 -7.28
N GLN A 48 -14.15 -0.38 -6.51
CA GLN A 48 -15.45 0.00 -5.95
C GLN A 48 -15.32 0.80 -4.66
N LEU A 49 -16.27 1.69 -4.39
CA LEU A 49 -16.25 2.55 -3.20
C LEU A 49 -16.19 1.75 -1.90
N LYS A 50 -16.87 0.60 -1.83
CA LYS A 50 -16.88 -0.29 -0.66
C LYS A 50 -15.49 -0.74 -0.22
N ASN A 51 -14.52 -0.71 -1.14
CA ASN A 51 -13.15 -1.14 -0.88
C ASN A 51 -12.39 -0.12 -0.02
N CYS A 52 -12.87 1.13 0.11
CA CYS A 52 -12.15 2.14 0.92
C CYS A 52 -12.29 1.93 2.44
N ASN A 53 -13.05 0.93 2.88
CA ASN A 53 -13.36 0.70 4.30
C ASN A 53 -13.70 -0.79 4.59
N ASP A 54 -13.16 -1.73 3.81
CA ASP A 54 -13.49 -3.16 3.92
C ASP A 54 -12.56 -3.97 4.84
N ASN A 55 -11.56 -3.31 5.44
CA ASN A 55 -10.50 -3.92 6.25
C ASN A 55 -9.56 -4.83 5.44
N ASP A 56 -9.53 -4.71 4.12
CA ASP A 56 -8.53 -5.30 3.25
C ASP A 56 -7.55 -4.21 2.74
N PRO A 57 -6.35 -4.08 3.35
CA PRO A 57 -5.42 -2.98 3.06
C PRO A 57 -4.81 -3.00 1.65
N VAL A 58 -5.08 -4.04 0.85
CA VAL A 58 -4.61 -4.16 -0.55
C VAL A 58 -5.74 -3.96 -1.56
N SER A 59 -6.99 -4.01 -1.10
CA SER A 59 -8.14 -3.57 -1.88
C SER A 59 -8.15 -2.03 -1.91
N PHE A 60 -8.80 -1.43 -2.91
CA PHE A 60 -8.84 0.04 -2.99
C PHE A 60 -10.03 0.58 -3.77
N PHE A 61 -10.40 1.83 -3.47
CA PHE A 61 -11.25 2.66 -4.31
C PHE A 61 -10.38 3.52 -5.22
N HIS A 62 -10.71 3.57 -6.51
CA HIS A 62 -9.99 4.37 -7.51
C HIS A 62 -10.96 5.05 -8.47
N THR A 63 -10.88 6.39 -8.57
CA THR A 63 -11.76 7.16 -9.45
C THR A 63 -11.14 7.44 -10.81
N TRP A 64 -11.98 7.50 -11.84
CA TRP A 64 -11.57 8.04 -13.14
C TRP A 64 -11.40 9.56 -13.12
N GLU A 65 -12.28 10.25 -12.38
CA GLU A 65 -12.32 11.71 -12.32
C GLU A 65 -11.29 12.25 -11.31
N MET A 66 -10.69 13.40 -11.65
CA MET A 66 -9.82 14.15 -10.75
C MET A 66 -10.63 15.06 -9.81
N GLY A 67 -10.05 15.43 -8.66
CA GLY A 67 -10.67 16.38 -7.72
C GLY A 67 -11.96 15.86 -7.05
N THR A 68 -12.10 14.53 -6.95
CA THR A 68 -13.23 13.86 -6.31
C THR A 68 -13.05 13.75 -4.79
N SER A 69 -14.07 13.30 -4.08
CA SER A 69 -14.08 13.17 -2.62
C SER A 69 -15.00 12.03 -2.17
N ILE A 70 -14.67 11.42 -1.03
CA ILE A 70 -15.56 10.50 -0.31
C ILE A 70 -16.25 11.28 0.81
N PHE A 71 -17.54 11.03 0.95
CA PHE A 71 -18.40 11.64 1.95
C PHE A 71 -18.85 10.59 2.94
N PHE A 72 -18.74 10.96 4.22
CA PHE A 72 -19.09 10.11 5.35
C PHE A 72 -20.22 10.77 6.12
N GLU A 73 -21.36 10.10 6.20
CA GLU A 73 -22.58 10.64 6.81
C GLU A 73 -22.99 9.85 8.05
N THR A 74 -23.44 10.60 9.06
CA THR A 74 -24.05 10.06 10.28
C THR A 74 -25.36 10.80 10.58
N LYS A 75 -26.38 10.05 11.02
CA LYS A 75 -27.68 10.59 11.45
C LYS A 75 -27.56 11.46 12.70
N SER A 76 -26.59 11.16 13.57
CA SER A 76 -26.29 11.91 14.79
C SER A 76 -24.84 12.40 14.76
N PRO A 77 -24.52 13.64 15.19
CA PRO A 77 -23.15 14.12 15.28
C PRO A 77 -22.22 13.14 16.02
N LYS A 78 -21.06 12.84 15.43
CA LYS A 78 -19.99 12.03 16.04
C LYS A 78 -18.74 12.87 16.22
N SER A 79 -18.00 12.63 17.31
CA SER A 79 -16.71 13.28 17.55
C SER A 79 -15.57 12.38 17.06
N VAL A 80 -14.93 12.79 15.96
CA VAL A 80 -13.72 12.14 15.43
C VAL A 80 -12.50 12.66 16.19
N LYS A 81 -11.61 11.76 16.61
CA LYS A 81 -10.33 12.08 17.27
C LYS A 81 -9.11 11.55 16.54
N LYS A 82 -9.27 10.47 15.78
CA LYS A 82 -8.18 9.89 14.98
C LYS A 82 -8.73 9.40 13.66
N ILE A 83 -7.87 9.48 12.65
CA ILE A 83 -8.13 8.96 11.31
C ILE A 83 -6.96 8.04 10.96
N LYS A 84 -7.28 6.87 10.44
CA LYS A 84 -6.29 5.97 9.83
C LYS A 84 -6.53 6.02 8.33
N LEU A 85 -5.50 6.36 7.57
CA LEU A 85 -5.54 6.39 6.12
C LEU A 85 -4.46 5.45 5.59
N ILE A 86 -4.84 4.57 4.68
CA ILE A 86 -3.91 3.74 3.92
C ILE A 86 -4.08 4.12 2.45
N PRO A 87 -3.05 4.68 1.79
CA PRO A 87 -3.13 4.93 0.35
C PRO A 87 -3.18 3.60 -0.41
N ARG A 88 -3.63 3.63 -1.67
CA ARG A 88 -3.48 2.46 -2.54
C ARG A 88 -2.02 1.99 -2.50
N ASN A 89 -1.85 0.71 -2.26
CA ASN A 89 -0.56 0.05 -2.19
C ASN A 89 -0.72 -1.39 -2.67
N ASP A 90 0.38 -2.00 -3.09
CA ASP A 90 0.40 -3.37 -3.59
C ASP A 90 0.98 -4.34 -2.54
N ASP A 91 0.97 -3.95 -1.26
CA ASP A 91 1.48 -4.70 -0.10
C ASP A 91 2.97 -5.08 -0.09
N ASN A 92 3.81 -4.33 -0.80
CA ASN A 92 5.23 -4.64 -0.91
C ASN A 92 6.08 -4.17 0.30
N PHE A 93 5.45 -3.86 1.43
CA PHE A 93 6.16 -3.44 2.64
C PHE A 93 6.69 -4.63 3.45
N ILE A 94 7.78 -4.41 4.21
CA ILE A 94 8.19 -5.35 5.24
C ILE A 94 7.18 -5.30 6.38
N ARG A 95 6.58 -6.44 6.70
CA ARG A 95 5.57 -6.60 7.74
C ARG A 95 6.15 -7.30 8.95
N GLU A 96 5.75 -6.84 10.12
CA GLU A 96 6.08 -7.50 11.36
C GLU A 96 5.54 -8.94 11.37
N GLY A 97 6.39 -9.89 11.73
CA GLY A 97 6.04 -11.31 11.83
C GLY A 97 6.13 -12.11 10.52
N ASP A 98 6.23 -11.45 9.36
CA ASP A 98 6.45 -12.14 8.08
C ASP A 98 7.92 -12.61 7.95
N GLU A 99 8.13 -13.79 7.37
CA GLU A 99 9.47 -14.33 7.12
C GLU A 99 9.93 -13.99 5.69
N TYR A 100 11.09 -13.35 5.60
CA TYR A 100 11.71 -12.93 4.36
C TYR A 100 13.05 -13.63 4.13
N GLU A 101 13.40 -13.92 2.88
CA GLU A 101 14.71 -14.42 2.48
C GLU A 101 15.27 -13.56 1.35
N LEU A 102 16.48 -13.03 1.53
CA LEU A 102 17.15 -12.25 0.49
C LEU A 102 18.10 -13.14 -0.30
N PHE A 103 18.03 -13.04 -1.62
CA PHE A 103 18.95 -13.69 -2.54
C PHE A 103 19.77 -12.65 -3.29
N TYR A 104 21.00 -13.00 -3.64
CA TYR A 104 21.78 -12.28 -4.64
C TYR A 104 22.06 -13.18 -5.85
N ASN A 105 22.16 -12.58 -7.03
CA ASN A 105 22.53 -13.31 -8.24
C ASN A 105 24.06 -13.46 -8.34
N ASN A 106 24.53 -14.70 -8.47
CA ASN A 106 25.95 -15.06 -8.58
C ASN A 106 26.32 -15.57 -9.99
N GLY A 107 25.77 -14.93 -11.02
CA GLY A 107 26.02 -15.27 -12.43
C GLY A 107 25.60 -16.71 -12.75
N GLU A 108 26.51 -17.50 -13.32
CA GLU A 108 26.28 -18.91 -13.68
C GLU A 108 25.90 -19.80 -12.49
N LYS A 109 26.26 -19.40 -11.27
CA LYS A 109 25.88 -20.13 -10.05
C LYS A 109 24.44 -19.85 -9.61
N GLY A 110 23.74 -18.94 -10.28
CA GLY A 110 22.35 -18.59 -10.03
C GLY A 110 22.15 -17.81 -8.73
N TRP A 111 20.95 -17.92 -8.16
CA TRP A 111 20.55 -17.23 -6.95
C TRP A 111 21.12 -17.90 -5.69
N VAL A 112 21.78 -17.11 -4.85
CA VAL A 112 22.37 -17.56 -3.59
C VAL A 112 21.68 -16.85 -2.43
N SER A 113 21.19 -17.61 -1.46
CA SER A 113 20.54 -17.07 -0.27
C SER A 113 21.54 -16.37 0.65
N LEU A 114 21.11 -15.25 1.22
CA LEU A 114 21.77 -14.49 2.28
C LEU A 114 21.14 -14.75 3.65
N GLY A 115 20.22 -15.73 3.73
CA GLY A 115 19.54 -16.14 4.96
C GLY A 115 18.14 -15.56 5.10
N ARG A 116 17.44 -16.01 6.14
CA ARG A 116 16.07 -15.61 6.47
C ARG A 116 16.02 -14.65 7.65
N GLN A 117 15.07 -13.73 7.61
CA GLN A 117 14.78 -12.80 8.70
C GLN A 117 13.28 -12.57 8.82
N THR A 118 12.82 -12.45 10.06
CA THR A 118 11.45 -12.05 10.36
C THR A 118 11.36 -10.52 10.36
N GLY A 119 10.38 -9.98 9.66
CA GLY A 119 10.10 -8.55 9.69
C GLY A 119 9.75 -8.08 11.10
N THR A 120 10.17 -6.87 11.42
CA THR A 120 9.95 -6.22 12.72
C THR A 120 8.99 -5.03 12.58
N ASP A 121 8.54 -4.48 13.70
CA ASP A 121 7.75 -3.24 13.78
C ASP A 121 8.38 -2.06 13.04
N LYS A 122 9.72 -2.04 12.92
CA LYS A 122 10.48 -1.03 12.18
C LYS A 122 10.47 -1.20 10.67
N ALA A 123 9.94 -2.31 10.16
CA ALA A 123 9.91 -2.65 8.73
C ALA A 123 11.31 -2.63 8.06
N ILE A 124 12.36 -3.01 8.79
CA ILE A 124 13.75 -3.06 8.30
C ILE A 124 14.30 -4.48 8.41
N LEU A 125 15.01 -4.93 7.37
CA LEU A 125 15.79 -6.17 7.33
C LEU A 125 17.28 -5.85 7.13
N TYR A 126 18.19 -6.64 7.72
CA TYR A 126 19.63 -6.35 7.73
C TYR A 126 20.45 -7.49 7.13
N TYR A 127 20.85 -7.37 5.85
CA TYR A 127 21.67 -8.39 5.17
C TYR A 127 23.09 -7.88 4.89
N GLN A 128 24.06 -8.80 4.94
CA GLN A 128 25.40 -8.55 4.42
C GLN A 128 25.42 -8.92 2.94
N VAL A 129 25.44 -7.90 2.08
CA VAL A 129 25.25 -8.06 0.64
C VAL A 129 26.53 -7.74 -0.12
N PRO A 130 26.97 -8.57 -1.09
CA PRO A 130 28.07 -8.21 -1.98
C PRO A 130 27.77 -6.92 -2.76
N LYS A 131 28.78 -6.07 -2.98
CA LYS A 131 28.61 -4.83 -3.75
C LYS A 131 28.13 -5.11 -5.18
N ASN A 132 27.33 -4.21 -5.74
CA ASN A 132 26.82 -4.26 -7.12
C ASN A 132 26.04 -5.55 -7.43
N SER A 133 25.29 -6.07 -6.45
CA SER A 133 24.46 -7.27 -6.61
C SER A 133 23.08 -6.95 -7.17
N VAL A 134 22.57 -7.82 -8.03
CA VAL A 134 21.13 -7.94 -8.29
C VAL A 134 20.52 -8.78 -7.17
N LEU A 135 19.45 -8.27 -6.59
CA LEU A 135 18.82 -8.78 -5.38
C LEU A 135 17.39 -9.21 -5.66
N TRP A 136 16.95 -10.24 -4.95
CA TRP A 136 15.59 -10.75 -4.96
C TRP A 136 15.17 -11.02 -3.53
N LEU A 137 14.18 -10.28 -3.04
CA LEU A 137 13.62 -10.49 -1.71
C LEU A 137 12.33 -11.31 -1.84
N LYS A 138 12.32 -12.46 -1.17
CA LYS A 138 11.19 -13.39 -1.17
C LYS A 138 10.46 -13.31 0.18
N ASN A 139 9.13 -13.18 0.16
CA ASN A 139 8.29 -13.33 1.35
C ASN A 139 7.76 -14.78 1.39
N HIS A 140 8.09 -15.53 2.44
CA HIS A 140 7.67 -16.92 2.60
C HIS A 140 6.34 -17.08 3.33
N THR A 141 5.77 -15.99 3.85
CA THR A 141 4.51 -16.00 4.59
C THR A 141 3.31 -15.67 3.70
N ARG A 142 3.43 -14.62 2.86
CA ARG A 142 2.34 -14.12 2.01
C ARG A 142 2.86 -13.41 0.76
N GLY A 143 1.94 -13.03 -0.12
CA GLY A 143 2.27 -12.39 -1.39
C GLY A 143 2.75 -13.40 -2.44
N LYS A 144 2.67 -13.01 -3.71
CA LYS A 144 3.21 -13.78 -4.85
C LYS A 144 4.02 -12.93 -5.81
N GLU A 145 3.94 -11.61 -5.67
CA GLU A 145 4.64 -10.67 -6.51
C GLU A 145 5.98 -10.35 -5.86
N GLU A 146 7.06 -10.62 -6.59
CA GLU A 146 8.42 -10.40 -6.15
C GLU A 146 9.17 -9.78 -7.33
N GLN A 147 9.85 -8.67 -7.10
CA GLN A 147 10.61 -7.98 -8.15
C GLN A 147 12.08 -7.93 -7.77
N ILE A 148 12.95 -8.18 -8.74
CA ILE A 148 14.39 -8.02 -8.58
C ILE A 148 14.76 -6.53 -8.51
N PHE A 149 15.79 -6.19 -7.76
CA PHE A 149 16.26 -4.81 -7.60
C PHE A 149 17.77 -4.74 -7.39
N THR A 150 18.36 -3.57 -7.61
CA THR A 150 19.70 -3.24 -7.09
C THR A 150 19.55 -2.34 -5.87
N TYR A 151 20.58 -2.28 -5.02
CA TYR A 151 20.59 -1.38 -3.87
C TYR A 151 21.69 -0.34 -4.04
N GLU A 152 21.29 0.89 -4.32
CA GLU A 152 22.19 1.98 -4.72
C GLU A 152 21.89 3.22 -3.88
N ASN A 153 22.93 3.85 -3.32
CA ASN A 153 22.79 5.08 -2.52
C ASN A 153 21.74 5.00 -1.40
N GLY A 154 21.62 3.85 -0.73
CA GLY A 154 20.69 3.65 0.39
C GLY A 154 19.24 3.39 -0.01
N ARG A 155 18.96 3.15 -1.29
CA ARG A 155 17.60 2.86 -1.81
C ARG A 155 17.57 1.65 -2.73
N GLN A 156 16.42 0.99 -2.76
CA GLN A 156 16.12 -0.01 -3.80
C GLN A 156 15.89 0.70 -5.14
N VAL A 157 16.46 0.15 -6.20
CA VAL A 157 16.29 0.58 -7.58
C VAL A 157 15.75 -0.61 -8.38
N PHE A 158 14.53 -0.46 -8.88
CA PHE A 158 13.88 -1.49 -9.69
C PHE A 158 14.15 -1.24 -11.16
N PRO A 159 14.44 -2.28 -11.96
CA PRO A 159 14.61 -2.12 -13.40
C PRO A 159 13.28 -1.67 -14.01
N THR A 160 13.28 -0.51 -14.66
CA THR A 160 12.17 -0.03 -15.51
C THR A 160 12.48 -0.34 -16.96
N PHE A 161 11.48 -0.74 -17.74
CA PHE A 161 11.65 -1.15 -19.14
C PHE A 161 11.97 0.01 -20.11
N GLU A 162 12.21 1.23 -19.62
CA GLU A 162 12.48 2.40 -20.46
C GLU A 162 13.95 2.57 -20.85
N GLU A 163 14.90 1.91 -20.17
CA GLU A 163 16.34 2.16 -20.37
C GLU A 163 17.09 1.18 -21.30
N TYR A 164 16.44 0.17 -21.86
CA TYR A 164 17.09 -0.74 -22.83
C TYR A 164 16.87 -0.35 -24.31
N GLY A 165 16.34 0.84 -24.56
CA GLY A 165 16.21 1.44 -25.89
C GLY A 165 17.29 2.48 -26.18
N LYS A 166 18.57 2.06 -26.22
CA LYS A 166 19.64 2.80 -26.91
C LYS A 166 20.58 1.85 -27.62
#